data_AF-A0A0V0HR61-F1
#
_entry.id   AF-A0A0V0HR61-F1
#
_cell.length_a   1.000
_cell.length_b   1.000
_cell.length_c   1.000
_cell.angle_alpha   90.00
_cell.angle_beta   90.00
_cell.angle_gamma   90.00
#
_symmetry.space_group_name_H-M   'P 1'
#
loop_
_entity.id
_entity.type
_entity.pdbx_description
1 polymer ?
#
loop_
_entity_poly.entity_id
_entity_poly.type
_entity_poly.pdbx_seq_one_letter_code
_entity_poly.pdbx_strand_id
1 'polypeptide(L)'
;MLKVPQHQVAGHEAGIGKLGPLVDESGRFYKPLQGDERGANEVAFYSSLSTNSGIPEHIQRFFPTFYGTQLVEASDGSGSLPHLVLEDLALGHVNPSIMDIKIGSRTWAPEASEKYIQKCLKKDRESSSLSLGFRISGLQIYRSKELGFWKPGKKAAQKLSTEEVKLVLRRFVSSNTLNDLDLRPDCAFASTVYGGSTGILSQLLELKAWFEDQTIFHLYSCSILVIFEKELALKGKNPGAHIKLIDFAHVYEGRGVIDHNFLGGLCSLIKFISDILTAPSDCRIDISAKADQKNLTADNGVVADQKNLTTSKNGVVADQKNLTASDNVVADHKNLTV
;
A
#
# COMPACT_ATOMS: atom_id res chain seq x y z
N MET A 1 8.60 -23.86 3.36
CA MET A 1 8.95 -23.50 1.97
C MET A 1 8.64 -22.02 1.76
N LEU A 2 9.54 -21.26 1.13
CA LEU A 2 9.34 -19.82 0.87
C LEU A 2 8.47 -19.62 -0.38
N LYS A 3 7.58 -18.62 -0.34
CA LYS A 3 6.64 -18.29 -1.43
C LYS A 3 6.56 -16.77 -1.60
N VAL A 4 6.13 -16.30 -2.77
CA VAL A 4 5.83 -14.87 -2.98
C VAL A 4 4.55 -14.50 -2.20
N PRO A 5 4.53 -13.37 -1.45
CA PRO A 5 3.34 -12.93 -0.74
C PRO A 5 2.21 -12.56 -1.71
N GLN A 6 1.06 -13.20 -1.56
CA GLN A 6 -0.08 -13.02 -2.47
C GLN A 6 -0.74 -11.64 -2.35
N HIS A 7 -0.70 -11.05 -1.15
CA HIS A 7 -1.44 -9.83 -0.83
C HIS A 7 -0.56 -8.58 -0.64
N GLN A 8 0.66 -8.59 -1.15
CA GLN A 8 1.52 -7.41 -1.08
C GLN A 8 0.96 -6.27 -1.94
N VAL A 9 0.75 -5.09 -1.36
CA VAL A 9 0.14 -3.94 -2.06
C VAL A 9 1.13 -2.83 -2.42
N ALA A 10 2.27 -2.77 -1.75
CA ALA A 10 3.29 -1.73 -1.91
C ALA A 10 4.70 -2.31 -1.72
N GLY A 11 5.72 -1.45 -1.81
CA GLY A 11 7.12 -1.86 -1.65
C GLY A 11 7.77 -2.35 -2.94
N HIS A 12 8.81 -3.18 -2.82
CA HIS A 12 9.49 -3.81 -3.94
C HIS A 12 8.83 -5.16 -4.24
N GLU A 13 8.46 -5.38 -5.50
CA GLU A 13 7.91 -6.66 -5.96
C GLU A 13 9.04 -7.53 -6.49
N ALA A 14 8.89 -8.85 -6.35
CA ALA A 14 9.80 -9.80 -6.98
C ALA A 14 9.67 -9.71 -8.50
N GLY A 15 10.79 -9.71 -9.20
CA GLY A 15 10.83 -9.68 -10.66
C GLY A 15 12.09 -10.36 -11.19
N ILE A 16 12.21 -10.47 -12.52
CA ILE A 16 13.39 -11.10 -13.14
C ILE A 16 14.64 -10.31 -12.72
N GLY A 17 15.54 -10.96 -11.96
CA GLY A 17 16.75 -10.37 -11.40
C GLY A 17 16.54 -9.39 -10.24
N LYS A 18 15.34 -9.34 -9.63
CA LYS A 18 15.04 -8.55 -8.44
C LYS A 18 14.36 -9.41 -7.38
N LEU A 19 15.05 -9.60 -6.26
CA LEU A 19 14.48 -10.22 -5.08
C LEU A 19 13.42 -9.30 -4.47
N GLY A 20 12.19 -9.81 -4.44
CA GLY A 20 11.10 -9.23 -3.67
C GLY A 20 10.95 -9.97 -2.35
N PRO A 21 9.98 -9.55 -1.52
CA PRO A 21 9.72 -10.23 -0.28
C PRO A 21 9.16 -11.63 -0.49
N LEU A 22 9.33 -12.44 0.54
CA LEU A 22 8.89 -13.84 0.59
C LEU A 22 8.12 -14.06 1.89
N VAL A 23 7.31 -15.11 1.93
CA VAL A 23 6.61 -15.59 3.13
C VAL A 23 6.79 -17.09 3.31
N ASP A 24 6.63 -17.57 4.55
CA ASP A 24 6.56 -18.99 4.85
C ASP A 24 5.25 -19.38 5.57
N GLU A 25 5.05 -20.69 5.73
CA GLU A 25 3.86 -21.26 6.39
C GLU A 25 3.86 -21.09 7.91
N SER A 26 4.96 -20.60 8.49
CA SER A 26 5.07 -20.27 9.91
C SER A 26 4.67 -18.82 10.22
N GLY A 27 4.20 -18.06 9.22
CA GLY A 27 3.76 -16.69 9.39
C GLY A 27 4.89 -15.67 9.38
N ARG A 28 6.00 -15.96 8.71
CA ARG A 28 7.14 -15.04 8.60
C ARG A 28 7.15 -14.36 7.25
N PHE A 29 7.40 -13.06 7.25
CA PHE A 29 7.61 -12.20 6.11
C PHE A 29 9.09 -11.81 5.99
N TYR A 30 9.73 -12.23 4.92
CA TYR A 30 11.14 -12.00 4.62
C TYR A 30 11.25 -10.80 3.68
N LYS A 31 11.66 -9.65 4.22
CA LYS A 31 11.86 -8.41 3.47
C LYS A 31 13.33 -8.27 3.09
N PRO A 32 13.70 -8.25 1.78
CA PRO A 32 15.07 -8.05 1.36
C PRO A 32 15.62 -6.75 1.95
N LEU A 33 16.83 -6.79 2.53
CA LEU A 33 17.46 -5.59 3.05
C LEU A 33 17.76 -4.62 1.90
N GLN A 34 17.32 -3.38 2.06
CA GLN A 34 17.59 -2.34 1.08
C GLN A 34 19.06 -1.88 1.20
N GLY A 35 19.68 -1.58 0.07
CA GLY A 35 21.00 -0.94 0.03
C GLY A 35 20.99 0.49 0.58
N ASP A 36 22.18 1.08 0.66
CA ASP A 36 22.44 2.45 1.13
C ASP A 36 22.00 2.68 2.59
N GLU A 37 22.41 1.79 3.49
CA GLU A 37 22.12 1.80 4.95
C GLU A 37 20.65 1.62 5.34
N ARG A 38 19.68 1.85 4.44
CA ARG A 38 18.23 1.73 4.70
C ARG A 38 17.84 0.40 5.33
N GLY A 39 18.35 -0.71 4.82
CA GLY A 39 18.11 -2.03 5.40
C GLY A 39 18.71 -2.17 6.80
N ALA A 40 19.92 -1.65 7.01
CA ALA A 40 20.57 -1.68 8.33
C ALA A 40 19.84 -0.81 9.36
N ASN A 41 19.36 0.37 8.95
CA ASN A 41 18.56 1.26 9.80
C ASN A 41 17.24 0.61 10.21
N GLU A 42 16.55 -0.05 9.28
CA GLU A 42 15.31 -0.76 9.61
C GLU A 42 15.55 -1.92 10.57
N VAL A 43 16.62 -2.70 10.38
CA VAL A 43 17.04 -3.75 11.34
C VAL A 43 17.34 -3.16 12.71
N ALA A 44 18.15 -2.09 12.78
CA ALA A 44 18.51 -1.44 14.02
C ALA A 44 17.28 -0.92 14.78
N PHE A 45 16.32 -0.33 14.07
CA PHE A 45 15.05 0.09 14.64
C PHE A 45 14.30 -1.08 15.28
N TYR A 46 14.03 -2.15 14.52
CA TYR A 46 13.32 -3.32 15.04
C TYR A 46 14.06 -4.01 16.19
N SER A 47 15.39 -4.12 16.12
CA SER A 47 16.22 -4.64 17.21
C SER A 47 16.11 -3.81 18.49
N SER A 48 15.87 -2.50 18.37
CA SER A 48 15.71 -1.61 19.52
C SER A 48 14.30 -1.68 20.15
N LEU A 49 13.26 -2.09 19.41
CA LEU A 49 11.87 -2.05 19.88
C LEU A 49 11.64 -2.85 21.17
N SER A 50 12.23 -4.05 21.27
CA SER A 50 12.04 -4.93 22.44
C SER A 50 12.74 -4.43 23.71
N THR A 51 13.73 -3.55 23.57
CA THR A 51 14.50 -3.00 24.69
C THR A 51 14.15 -1.53 24.99
N ASN A 52 13.31 -0.91 24.16
CA ASN A 52 12.92 0.49 24.30
C ASN A 52 11.78 0.65 25.31
N SER A 53 12.13 0.97 26.55
CA SER A 53 11.17 1.26 27.64
C SER A 53 10.32 2.52 27.39
N GLY A 54 10.67 3.35 26.39
CA GLY A 54 9.91 4.53 25.98
C GLY A 54 8.69 4.22 25.10
N ILE A 55 8.51 2.97 24.67
CA ILE A 55 7.33 2.53 23.90
C ILE A 55 6.40 1.73 24.83
N PRO A 56 5.23 2.28 25.23
CA PRO A 56 4.29 1.57 26.08
C PRO A 56 3.86 0.23 25.47
N GLU A 57 3.58 -0.77 26.31
CA GLU A 57 3.20 -2.13 25.87
C GLU A 57 1.99 -2.12 24.91
N HIS A 58 0.97 -1.30 25.21
CA HIS A 58 -0.21 -1.16 24.35
C HIS A 58 0.09 -0.56 22.97
N ILE A 59 1.22 0.16 22.81
CA ILE A 59 1.67 0.70 21.53
C ILE A 59 2.53 -0.30 20.76
N GLN A 60 3.28 -1.17 21.45
CA GLN A 60 4.14 -2.18 20.81
C GLN A 60 3.36 -3.08 19.84
N ARG A 61 2.07 -3.32 20.10
CA ARG A 61 1.18 -4.10 19.23
C ARG A 61 1.00 -3.52 17.83
N PHE A 62 1.29 -2.23 17.61
CA PHE A 62 1.22 -1.61 16.30
C PHE A 62 2.44 -1.91 15.43
N PHE A 63 3.49 -2.52 15.97
CA PHE A 63 4.65 -2.94 15.20
C PHE A 63 4.50 -4.43 14.81
N PRO A 64 4.96 -4.84 13.62
CA PRO A 64 5.13 -6.25 13.30
C PRO A 64 6.14 -6.91 14.24
N THR A 65 5.88 -8.16 14.61
CA THR A 65 6.87 -8.93 15.39
C THR A 65 8.16 -9.08 14.59
N PHE A 66 9.30 -8.81 15.22
CA PHE A 66 10.63 -8.96 14.62
C PHE A 66 11.28 -10.28 15.04
N TYR A 67 11.68 -11.09 14.06
CA TYR A 67 12.29 -12.40 14.28
C TYR A 67 13.81 -12.42 14.02
N GLY A 68 14.42 -11.26 13.78
CA GLY A 68 15.83 -11.14 13.43
C GLY A 68 16.07 -11.01 11.92
N THR A 69 17.30 -11.28 11.52
CA THR A 69 17.73 -11.28 10.12
C THR A 69 18.11 -12.69 9.68
N GLN A 70 17.87 -13.01 8.41
CA GLN A 70 18.23 -14.31 7.84
C GLN A 70 18.80 -14.15 6.43
N LEU A 71 19.77 -15.00 6.09
CA LEU A 71 20.24 -15.16 4.72
C LEU A 71 19.28 -16.09 3.97
N VAL A 72 18.79 -15.62 2.81
CA VAL A 72 17.90 -16.39 1.94
C VAL A 72 18.56 -16.52 0.57
N GLU A 73 18.59 -17.75 0.06
CA GLU A 73 19.16 -18.06 -1.24
C GLU A 73 18.30 -17.48 -2.37
N ALA A 74 18.95 -16.74 -3.28
CA ALA A 74 18.29 -16.17 -4.43
C ALA A 74 17.96 -17.26 -5.46
N SER A 75 16.74 -17.23 -5.99
CA SER A 75 16.29 -18.18 -7.01
C SER A 75 17.03 -18.06 -8.35
N ASP A 76 17.76 -16.95 -8.58
CA ASP A 76 18.55 -16.71 -9.79
C ASP A 76 20.00 -17.18 -9.68
N GLY A 77 20.38 -17.81 -8.57
CA GLY A 77 21.74 -18.32 -8.33
C GLY A 77 22.77 -17.23 -8.00
N SER A 78 22.34 -15.99 -7.74
CA SER A 78 23.22 -14.89 -7.32
C SER A 78 23.79 -15.02 -5.89
N GLY A 79 23.42 -16.09 -5.17
CA GLY A 79 23.86 -16.39 -3.82
C GLY A 79 22.82 -16.01 -2.75
N SER A 80 23.25 -16.01 -1.49
CA SER A 80 22.37 -15.66 -0.37
C SER A 80 22.31 -14.16 -0.14
N LEU A 81 21.10 -13.59 -0.06
CA LEU A 81 20.89 -12.21 0.30
C LEU A 81 20.31 -12.05 1.71
N PRO A 82 20.69 -11.00 2.45
CA PRO A 82 20.15 -10.75 3.77
C PRO A 82 18.72 -10.22 3.71
N HIS A 83 17.88 -10.76 4.59
CA HIS A 83 16.48 -10.40 4.75
C HIS A 83 16.19 -10.04 6.20
N LEU A 84 15.37 -9.01 6.40
CA LEU A 84 14.68 -8.72 7.65
C LEU A 84 13.49 -9.68 7.77
N VAL A 85 13.36 -10.38 8.90
CA VAL A 85 12.29 -11.35 9.14
C VAL A 85 11.26 -10.75 10.09
N LEU A 86 10.05 -10.52 9.58
CA LEU A 86 8.93 -9.91 10.30
C LEU A 86 7.72 -10.86 10.36
N GLU A 87 6.71 -10.49 11.13
CA GLU A 87 5.38 -11.08 11.10
C GLU A 87 4.71 -10.90 9.73
N ASP A 88 4.18 -11.98 9.17
CA ASP A 88 3.29 -11.90 8.00
C ASP A 88 1.88 -11.48 8.46
N LEU A 89 1.60 -10.19 8.31
CA LEU A 89 0.33 -9.57 8.69
C LEU A 89 -0.86 -10.09 7.87
N ALA A 90 -0.62 -10.66 6.68
CA ALA A 90 -1.68 -11.21 5.84
C ALA A 90 -1.97 -12.68 6.14
N LEU A 91 -1.16 -13.35 6.97
CA LEU A 91 -1.37 -14.74 7.32
C LEU A 91 -2.75 -14.95 7.94
N GLY A 92 -3.43 -16.04 7.56
CA GLY A 92 -4.75 -16.39 8.07
C GLY A 92 -5.91 -15.60 7.45
N HIS A 93 -5.64 -14.56 6.66
CA HIS A 93 -6.66 -13.89 5.86
C HIS A 93 -6.83 -14.61 4.52
N VAL A 94 -8.07 -14.84 4.11
CA VAL A 94 -8.37 -15.54 2.86
C VAL A 94 -8.54 -14.52 1.74
N ASN A 95 -9.27 -13.43 2.00
CA ASN A 95 -9.58 -12.39 1.03
C ASN A 95 -9.40 -10.98 1.65
N PRO A 96 -8.20 -10.65 2.13
CA PRO A 96 -7.97 -9.39 2.82
C PRO A 96 -8.08 -8.19 1.87
N SER A 97 -8.75 -7.15 2.35
CA SER A 97 -8.61 -5.80 1.80
C SER A 97 -7.51 -5.08 2.57
N ILE A 98 -6.50 -4.59 1.85
CA ILE A 98 -5.26 -4.06 2.39
C ILE A 98 -4.97 -2.69 1.78
N MET A 99 -4.55 -1.74 2.60
CA MET A 99 -4.16 -0.40 2.18
C MET A 99 -2.88 0.03 2.89
N ASP A 100 -1.86 0.40 2.12
CA ASP A 100 -0.63 1.01 2.61
C ASP A 100 -0.76 2.53 2.50
N ILE A 101 -0.81 3.20 3.65
CA ILE A 101 -0.93 4.66 3.75
C ILE A 101 0.37 5.21 4.27
N LYS A 102 1.12 5.91 3.41
CA LYS A 102 2.34 6.60 3.83
C LYS A 102 2.01 7.92 4.49
N ILE A 103 2.49 8.11 5.71
CA ILE A 103 2.15 9.25 6.57
C ILE A 103 3.24 10.31 6.52
N GLY A 104 2.84 11.57 6.61
CA GLY A 104 3.69 12.75 6.55
C GLY A 104 3.45 13.58 5.28
N SER A 105 3.48 14.90 5.43
CA SER A 105 3.49 15.84 4.29
C SER A 105 4.83 15.89 3.59
N ARG A 106 5.91 15.56 4.31
CA ARG A 106 7.25 15.30 3.79
C ARG A 106 7.68 13.87 4.08
N THR A 107 8.34 13.24 3.11
CA THR A 107 8.85 11.87 3.23
C THR A 107 10.37 11.78 3.37
N TRP A 108 11.01 12.91 3.64
CA TRP A 108 12.45 13.07 3.83
C TRP A 108 12.75 13.79 5.15
N ALA A 109 13.84 13.40 5.80
CA ALA A 109 14.38 14.06 6.98
C ALA A 109 15.36 15.18 6.60
N PRO A 110 15.50 16.25 7.39
CA PRO A 110 16.50 17.30 7.16
C PRO A 110 17.93 16.77 7.03
N GLU A 111 18.26 15.67 7.71
CA GLU A 111 19.57 15.03 7.70
C GLU A 111 19.81 14.12 6.47
N ALA A 112 18.80 13.94 5.60
CA ALA A 112 18.94 13.10 4.42
C ALA A 112 19.82 13.77 3.34
N SER A 113 20.43 12.96 2.47
CA SER A 113 21.22 13.50 1.35
C SER A 113 20.36 14.37 0.42
N GLU A 114 20.96 15.42 -0.15
CA GLU A 114 20.29 16.34 -1.07
C GLU A 114 19.60 15.60 -2.23
N LYS A 115 20.29 14.61 -2.81
CA LYS A 115 19.73 13.75 -3.87
C LYS A 115 18.47 13.02 -3.42
N TYR A 116 18.42 12.53 -2.18
CA TYR A 116 17.24 11.87 -1.63
C TYR A 116 16.12 12.87 -1.36
N ILE A 117 16.44 14.03 -0.78
CA ILE A 117 15.49 15.13 -0.53
C ILE A 117 14.80 15.53 -1.83
N GLN A 118 15.55 15.82 -2.90
CA GLN A 118 14.97 16.22 -4.19
C GLN A 118 14.08 15.13 -4.81
N LYS A 119 14.48 13.85 -4.68
CA LYS A 119 13.67 12.71 -5.12
C LYS A 119 12.35 12.62 -4.35
N CYS A 120 12.37 12.82 -3.04
CA CYS A 120 11.19 12.78 -2.19
C CYS A 120 10.29 14.00 -2.41
N LEU A 121 10.85 15.21 -2.47
CA LEU A 121 10.12 16.44 -2.80
C LEU A 121 9.33 16.33 -4.10
N LYS A 122 9.94 15.77 -5.15
CA LYS A 122 9.24 15.53 -6.41
C LYS A 122 8.01 14.64 -6.22
N LYS A 123 8.16 13.51 -5.52
CA LYS A 123 7.06 12.57 -5.26
C LYS A 123 5.99 13.16 -4.35
N ASP A 124 6.40 13.89 -3.33
CA ASP A 124 5.49 14.50 -2.36
C ASP A 124 4.63 15.57 -3.06
N ARG A 125 5.20 16.32 -4.03
CA ARG A 125 4.47 17.28 -4.89
C ARG A 125 3.52 16.62 -5.90
N GLU A 126 3.88 15.46 -6.42
CA GLU A 126 3.08 14.72 -7.40
C GLU A 126 2.02 13.80 -6.76
N SER A 127 1.84 13.86 -5.45
CA SER A 127 0.91 13.02 -4.69
C SER A 127 0.07 13.84 -3.70
N SER A 128 -0.84 13.16 -3.00
CA SER A 128 -1.65 13.75 -1.92
C SER A 128 -0.87 14.04 -0.64
N SER A 129 0.42 13.69 -0.55
CA SER A 129 1.23 13.90 0.66
C SER A 129 1.24 15.37 1.11
N LEU A 130 1.53 16.31 0.21
CA LEU A 130 1.58 17.73 0.61
C LEU A 130 0.22 18.29 1.04
N SER A 131 -0.87 17.90 0.36
CA SER A 131 -2.20 18.45 0.63
C SER A 131 -2.89 17.79 1.83
N LEU A 132 -2.68 16.49 2.04
CA LEU A 132 -3.36 15.72 3.08
C LEU A 132 -2.49 15.34 4.26
N GLY A 133 -1.17 15.49 4.16
CA GLY A 133 -0.24 14.93 5.13
C GLY A 133 -0.12 13.40 5.05
N PHE A 134 -0.68 12.77 4.02
CA PHE A 134 -0.51 11.33 3.74
C PHE A 134 -0.81 11.02 2.28
N ARG A 135 -0.42 9.83 1.81
CA ARG A 135 -0.83 9.29 0.50
C ARG A 135 -1.06 7.78 0.57
N ILE A 136 -1.91 7.27 -0.31
CA ILE A 136 -2.05 5.82 -0.51
C ILE A 136 -0.89 5.34 -1.39
N SER A 137 0.00 4.51 -0.84
CA SER A 137 1.17 3.99 -1.56
C SER A 137 0.91 2.67 -2.27
N GLY A 138 -0.15 1.95 -1.86
CA GLY A 138 -0.59 0.69 -2.42
C GLY A 138 -1.96 0.30 -1.87
N LEU A 139 -2.74 -0.44 -2.65
CA LEU A 139 -4.11 -0.81 -2.31
C LEU A 139 -4.50 -2.14 -2.96
N GLN A 140 -5.24 -2.94 -2.21
CA GLN A 140 -5.97 -4.12 -2.68
C GLN A 140 -7.33 -4.15 -1.99
N ILE A 141 -8.42 -4.17 -2.75
CA ILE A 141 -9.79 -4.29 -2.21
C ILE A 141 -10.41 -5.56 -2.73
N TYR A 142 -10.85 -6.45 -1.83
CA TYR A 142 -11.64 -7.61 -2.23
C TYR A 142 -13.02 -7.17 -2.72
N ARG A 143 -13.47 -7.72 -3.85
CA ARG A 143 -14.79 -7.41 -4.43
C ARG A 143 -15.75 -8.55 -4.18
N SER A 144 -15.53 -9.68 -4.83
CA SER A 144 -16.28 -10.92 -4.65
C SER A 144 -15.44 -12.09 -5.15
N LYS A 145 -15.95 -13.31 -4.99
CA LYS A 145 -15.29 -14.53 -5.48
C LYS A 145 -15.12 -14.51 -7.00
N GLU A 146 -16.05 -13.91 -7.72
CA GLU A 146 -16.09 -13.83 -9.19
C GLU A 146 -15.22 -12.70 -9.74
N LEU A 147 -15.17 -11.56 -9.04
CA LEU A 147 -14.43 -10.36 -9.47
C LEU A 147 -13.01 -10.26 -8.87
N GLY A 148 -12.70 -11.12 -7.91
CA GLY A 148 -11.42 -11.13 -7.19
C GLY A 148 -11.13 -9.78 -6.52
N PHE A 149 -9.91 -9.29 -6.69
CA PHE A 149 -9.44 -8.04 -6.10
C PHE A 149 -9.43 -6.89 -7.10
N TRP A 150 -9.67 -5.68 -6.61
CA TRP A 150 -9.27 -4.46 -7.29
C TRP A 150 -7.93 -3.99 -6.70
N LYS A 151 -6.89 -3.96 -7.54
CA LYS A 151 -5.53 -3.62 -7.16
C LYS A 151 -4.95 -2.65 -8.19
N PRO A 152 -5.10 -1.32 -8.02
CA PRO A 152 -4.52 -0.36 -8.93
C PRO A 152 -2.99 -0.45 -8.88
N GLY A 153 -2.33 -0.26 -10.03
CA GLY A 153 -0.88 -0.26 -10.09
C GLY A 153 -0.24 0.80 -9.17
N LYS A 154 0.95 0.50 -8.64
CA LYS A 154 1.67 1.34 -7.67
C LYS A 154 1.71 2.85 -8.01
N LYS A 155 2.00 3.19 -9.27
CA LYS A 155 2.06 4.58 -9.72
C LYS A 155 0.68 5.25 -9.75
N ALA A 156 -0.37 4.51 -10.05
CA ALA A 156 -1.73 5.03 -10.07
C ALA A 156 -2.21 5.32 -8.63
N ALA A 157 -1.98 4.39 -7.70
CA ALA A 157 -2.29 4.59 -6.28
C ALA A 157 -1.58 5.83 -5.69
N GLN A 158 -0.30 6.02 -6.03
CA GLN A 158 0.49 7.15 -5.52
C GLN A 158 0.08 8.50 -6.07
N LYS A 159 -0.61 8.55 -7.22
CA LYS A 159 -1.02 9.78 -7.90
C LYS A 159 -2.48 10.16 -7.64
N LEU A 160 -3.15 9.47 -6.72
CA LEU A 160 -4.51 9.80 -6.33
C LEU A 160 -4.56 11.22 -5.74
N SER A 161 -5.43 12.04 -6.32
CA SER A 161 -5.80 13.37 -5.83
C SER A 161 -6.56 13.28 -4.50
N THR A 162 -6.77 14.42 -3.83
CA THR A 162 -7.53 14.49 -2.57
C THR A 162 -8.92 13.85 -2.67
N GLU A 163 -9.67 14.16 -3.74
CA GLU A 163 -11.03 13.62 -3.93
C GLU A 163 -11.01 12.12 -4.23
N GLU A 164 -10.04 11.66 -5.03
CA GLU A 164 -9.87 10.24 -5.30
C GLU A 164 -9.48 9.46 -4.05
N VAL A 165 -8.62 10.01 -3.18
CA VAL A 165 -8.29 9.40 -1.87
C VAL A 165 -9.55 9.26 -1.02
N LYS A 166 -10.38 10.31 -0.95
CA LYS A 166 -11.67 10.25 -0.22
C LYS A 166 -12.58 9.15 -0.76
N LEU A 167 -12.69 9.05 -2.08
CA LEU A 167 -13.49 8.02 -2.74
C LEU A 167 -12.94 6.61 -2.46
N VAL A 168 -11.62 6.44 -2.48
CA VAL A 168 -10.95 5.17 -2.17
C VAL A 168 -11.19 4.75 -0.73
N LEU A 169 -11.06 5.67 0.25
CA LEU A 169 -11.33 5.37 1.66
C LEU A 169 -12.79 4.95 1.90
N ARG A 170 -13.74 5.52 1.15
CA ARG A 170 -15.15 5.11 1.18
C ARG A 170 -15.37 3.75 0.52
N ARG A 171 -14.75 3.53 -0.65
CA ARG A 171 -14.80 2.26 -1.39
C ARG A 171 -14.18 1.10 -0.62
N PHE A 172 -13.15 1.37 0.19
CA PHE A 172 -12.49 0.39 1.06
C PHE A 172 -13.48 -0.31 2.00
N VAL A 173 -14.53 0.39 2.44
CA VAL A 173 -15.55 -0.14 3.37
C VAL A 173 -16.93 -0.26 2.72
N SER A 174 -16.99 -0.35 1.39
CA SER A 174 -18.25 -0.46 0.65
C SER A 174 -18.64 -1.91 0.37
N SER A 175 -19.95 -2.20 0.36
CA SER A 175 -20.47 -3.48 -0.12
C SER A 175 -20.47 -3.59 -1.64
N ASN A 176 -20.42 -2.45 -2.34
CA ASN A 176 -20.41 -2.38 -3.80
C ASN A 176 -19.20 -3.15 -4.36
N THR A 177 -19.47 -4.03 -5.31
CA THR A 177 -18.46 -4.89 -5.95
C THR A 177 -17.99 -4.35 -7.29
N LEU A 178 -18.73 -3.43 -7.91
CA LEU A 178 -18.41 -2.86 -9.21
C LEU A 178 -17.51 -1.62 -9.09
N ASN A 179 -16.62 -1.48 -10.07
CA ASN A 179 -15.75 -0.31 -10.23
C ASN A 179 -16.49 0.91 -10.80
N ASP A 180 -17.82 0.82 -10.94
CA ASP A 180 -18.59 1.85 -11.62
C ASP A 180 -18.30 3.21 -10.99
N LEU A 181 -17.74 4.10 -11.81
CA LEU A 181 -17.34 5.44 -11.40
C LEU A 181 -18.56 6.26 -10.97
N ASP A 182 -19.73 5.86 -11.45
CA ASP A 182 -21.00 6.52 -11.19
C ASP A 182 -21.69 6.02 -9.91
N LEU A 183 -21.29 4.84 -9.39
CA LEU A 183 -21.85 4.30 -8.15
C LEU A 183 -21.07 4.81 -6.94
N ARG A 184 -21.68 5.78 -6.28
CA ARG A 184 -21.27 6.27 -4.97
C ARG A 184 -21.08 5.08 -3.99
N PRO A 185 -19.91 4.96 -3.33
CA PRO A 185 -19.70 3.90 -2.34
C PRO A 185 -20.66 4.07 -1.16
N ASP A 186 -21.40 3.01 -0.85
CA ASP A 186 -22.40 2.96 0.22
C ASP A 186 -21.81 2.98 1.64
N CYS A 187 -20.51 2.73 1.77
CA CYS A 187 -19.78 2.65 3.04
C CYS A 187 -20.42 1.65 4.03
N ALA A 188 -21.10 0.60 3.55
CA ALA A 188 -21.89 -0.31 4.38
C ALA A 188 -21.12 -0.96 5.55
N PHE A 189 -19.81 -1.14 5.41
CA PHE A 189 -18.95 -1.74 6.44
C PHE A 189 -18.22 -0.71 7.30
N ALA A 190 -18.48 0.60 7.12
CA ALA A 190 -17.77 1.65 7.86
C ALA A 190 -17.90 1.45 9.38
N SER A 191 -19.10 1.20 9.89
CA SER A 191 -19.31 0.99 11.33
C SER A 191 -18.55 -0.22 11.89
N THR A 192 -18.40 -1.30 11.12
CA THR A 192 -17.78 -2.55 11.58
C THR A 192 -16.26 -2.55 11.37
N VAL A 193 -15.75 -1.86 10.35
CA VAL A 193 -14.32 -1.79 10.04
C VAL A 193 -13.67 -0.58 10.71
N TYR A 194 -14.20 0.62 10.46
CA TYR A 194 -13.65 1.86 11.02
C TYR A 194 -14.13 2.13 12.44
N GLY A 195 -15.40 1.81 12.75
CA GLY A 195 -16.04 2.10 14.02
C GLY A 195 -15.85 1.01 15.09
N GLY A 196 -16.40 1.27 16.29
CA GLY A 196 -16.31 0.36 17.44
C GLY A 196 -15.01 0.54 18.26
N SER A 197 -14.99 -0.06 19.45
CA SER A 197 -13.86 0.05 20.40
C SER A 197 -12.56 -0.60 19.88
N THR A 198 -12.67 -1.55 18.96
CA THR A 198 -11.54 -2.23 18.32
C THR A 198 -11.38 -1.86 16.84
N GLY A 199 -12.17 -0.92 16.32
CA GLY A 199 -12.09 -0.50 14.92
C GLY A 199 -10.83 0.30 14.60
N ILE A 200 -10.63 0.57 13.31
CA ILE A 200 -9.47 1.34 12.82
C ILE A 200 -9.39 2.73 13.47
N LEU A 201 -10.52 3.43 13.67
CA LEU A 201 -10.51 4.76 14.27
C LEU A 201 -9.99 4.72 15.72
N SER A 202 -10.42 3.75 16.53
CA SER A 202 -9.98 3.58 17.92
C SER A 202 -8.46 3.34 17.98
N GLN A 203 -7.96 2.45 17.12
CA GLN A 203 -6.53 2.15 17.01
C GLN A 203 -5.69 3.36 16.57
N LEU A 204 -6.19 4.15 15.61
CA LEU A 204 -5.52 5.38 15.19
C LEU A 204 -5.51 6.45 16.28
N LEU A 205 -6.58 6.58 17.07
CA LEU A 205 -6.65 7.52 18.18
C LEU A 205 -5.67 7.16 19.30
N GLU A 206 -5.48 5.87 19.57
CA GLU A 206 -4.46 5.39 20.50
C GLU A 206 -3.04 5.66 20.01
N LEU A 207 -2.75 5.39 18.73
CA LEU A 207 -1.49 5.80 18.11
C LEU A 207 -1.31 7.32 18.20
N LYS A 208 -2.36 8.10 17.94
CA LYS A 208 -2.31 9.57 18.00
C LYS A 208 -1.93 10.04 19.41
N ALA A 209 -2.57 9.50 20.45
CA ALA A 209 -2.25 9.84 21.83
C ALA A 209 -0.76 9.63 22.13
N TRP A 210 -0.18 8.51 21.67
CA TRP A 210 1.25 8.29 21.80
C TRP A 210 2.09 9.29 20.99
N PHE A 211 1.70 9.61 19.75
CA PHE A 211 2.42 10.59 18.92
C PHE A 211 2.31 12.05 19.41
N GLU A 212 1.33 12.36 20.27
CA GLU A 212 1.22 13.67 20.93
C GLU A 212 2.24 13.84 22.05
N ASP A 213 2.67 12.75 22.69
CA ASP A 213 3.57 12.79 23.84
C ASP A 213 5.00 12.32 23.52
N GLN A 214 5.15 11.35 22.61
CA GLN A 214 6.45 10.76 22.32
C GLN A 214 7.37 11.78 21.62
N THR A 215 8.62 11.81 22.06
CA THR A 215 9.67 12.65 21.49
C THR A 215 10.94 11.85 21.13
N ILE A 216 10.80 10.53 21.06
CA ILE A 216 11.88 9.57 20.87
C ILE A 216 12.16 9.34 19.38
N PHE A 217 11.14 9.41 18.53
CA PHE A 217 11.26 9.13 17.10
C PHE A 217 10.63 10.20 16.24
N HIS A 218 11.32 10.52 15.14
CA HIS A 218 10.71 11.10 13.95
C HIS A 218 10.68 10.04 12.83
N LEU A 219 9.49 9.78 12.32
CA LEU A 219 9.21 8.77 11.30
C LEU A 219 9.01 9.43 9.94
N TYR A 220 9.96 9.21 9.04
CA TYR A 220 9.85 9.64 7.65
C TYR A 220 9.63 8.44 6.76
N SER A 221 8.86 8.62 5.68
CA SER A 221 8.61 7.54 4.72
C SER A 221 8.00 6.26 5.32
N CYS A 222 7.51 6.29 6.56
CA CYS A 222 6.84 5.16 7.22
C CYS A 222 5.35 5.13 6.82
N SER A 223 4.74 3.96 6.91
CA SER A 223 3.35 3.75 6.52
C SER A 223 2.53 3.15 7.66
N ILE A 224 1.23 3.45 7.66
CA ILE A 224 0.21 2.68 8.37
C ILE A 224 -0.39 1.70 7.35
N LEU A 225 -0.22 0.41 7.61
CA LEU A 225 -0.90 -0.65 6.88
C LEU A 225 -2.25 -0.91 7.55
N VAL A 226 -3.34 -0.83 6.78
CA VAL A 226 -4.69 -1.17 7.22
C VAL A 226 -5.10 -2.47 6.54
N ILE A 227 -5.58 -3.44 7.31
CA ILE A 227 -6.04 -4.73 6.81
C ILE A 227 -7.35 -5.15 7.50
N PHE A 228 -8.24 -5.76 6.73
CA PHE A 228 -9.41 -6.45 7.26
C PHE A 228 -9.93 -7.52 6.28
N GLU A 229 -10.68 -8.48 6.80
CA GLU A 229 -11.31 -9.54 6.01
C GLU A 229 -12.73 -9.14 5.59
N LYS A 230 -12.90 -8.78 4.32
CA LYS A 230 -14.19 -8.25 3.81
C LYS A 230 -15.28 -9.32 3.79
N GLU A 231 -14.94 -10.58 3.55
CA GLU A 231 -15.94 -11.65 3.61
C GLU A 231 -16.55 -11.85 5.00
N LEU A 232 -15.77 -11.64 6.05
CA LEU A 232 -16.28 -11.72 7.42
C LEU A 232 -17.25 -10.55 7.69
N ALA A 233 -16.93 -9.34 7.22
CA ALA A 233 -17.85 -8.21 7.29
C ALA A 233 -19.17 -8.48 6.54
N LEU A 234 -19.10 -9.06 5.33
CA LEU A 234 -20.27 -9.48 4.54
C LEU A 234 -21.15 -10.51 5.28
N LYS A 235 -20.53 -11.39 6.07
CA LYS A 235 -21.21 -12.41 6.88
C LYS A 235 -21.69 -11.87 8.24
N GLY A 236 -21.57 -10.55 8.49
CA GLY A 236 -21.92 -9.93 9.77
C GLY A 236 -21.02 -10.33 10.94
N LYS A 237 -19.83 -10.87 10.65
CA LYS A 237 -18.83 -11.27 11.66
C LYS A 237 -17.80 -10.16 11.84
N ASN A 238 -17.00 -10.26 12.91
CA ASN A 238 -15.86 -9.37 13.12
C ASN A 238 -14.86 -9.54 11.96
N PRO A 239 -14.56 -8.48 11.19
CA PRO A 239 -13.65 -8.54 10.05
C PRO A 239 -12.18 -8.58 10.45
N GLY A 240 -11.85 -8.53 11.74
CA GLY A 240 -10.46 -8.52 12.21
C GLY A 240 -9.71 -7.28 11.76
N ALA A 241 -10.39 -6.13 11.66
CA ALA A 241 -9.79 -4.89 11.18
C ALA A 241 -8.69 -4.40 12.13
N HIS A 242 -7.47 -4.23 11.61
CA HIS A 242 -6.35 -3.74 12.40
C HIS A 242 -5.36 -2.91 11.60
N ILE A 243 -4.53 -2.15 12.31
CA ILE A 243 -3.44 -1.35 11.74
C ILE A 243 -2.08 -1.80 12.24
N LYS A 244 -1.05 -1.61 11.40
CA LYS A 244 0.35 -1.75 11.78
C LYS A 244 1.19 -0.63 11.18
N LEU A 245 2.17 -0.14 11.93
CA LEU A 245 3.22 0.74 11.44
C LEU A 245 4.29 -0.10 10.73
N ILE A 246 4.70 0.30 9.54
CA ILE A 246 5.68 -0.41 8.71
C ILE A 246 6.66 0.55 8.02
N ASP A 247 7.70 -0.02 7.40
CA ASP A 247 8.72 0.67 6.59
C ASP A 247 9.66 1.63 7.38
N PHE A 248 10.35 1.10 8.39
CA PHE A 248 11.19 1.88 9.31
C PHE A 248 12.62 2.14 8.84
N ALA A 249 12.84 2.22 7.53
CA ALA A 249 14.17 2.51 6.96
C ALA A 249 14.64 3.96 7.21
N HIS A 250 13.72 4.85 7.59
CA HIS A 250 13.94 6.29 7.74
C HIS A 250 13.38 6.80 9.07
N VAL A 251 13.79 6.15 10.15
CA VAL A 251 13.53 6.59 11.53
C VAL A 251 14.73 7.37 12.05
N TYR A 252 14.46 8.51 12.67
CA TYR A 252 15.47 9.41 13.23
C TYR A 252 15.16 9.69 14.69
N GLU A 253 16.18 10.01 15.48
CA GLU A 253 16.01 10.40 16.87
C GLU A 253 15.22 11.71 16.98
N GLY A 254 14.16 11.71 17.79
CA GLY A 254 13.30 12.88 17.99
C GLY A 254 13.94 13.98 18.85
N ARG A 255 15.00 13.66 19.62
CA ARG A 255 15.78 14.60 20.46
C ARG A 255 14.90 15.51 21.35
N GLY A 256 13.84 14.95 21.93
CA GLY A 256 12.95 15.72 22.80
C GLY A 256 11.92 16.57 22.05
N VAL A 257 11.77 16.39 20.73
CA VAL A 257 10.80 17.11 19.89
C VAL A 257 9.75 16.16 19.34
N ILE A 258 8.49 16.57 19.38
CA ILE A 258 7.36 15.84 18.78
C ILE A 258 7.52 15.76 17.24
N ASP A 259 7.21 14.61 16.67
CA ASP A 259 7.10 14.45 15.21
C ASP A 259 5.80 15.08 14.68
N HIS A 260 5.83 16.40 14.49
CA HIS A 260 4.70 17.15 13.94
C HIS A 260 4.33 16.72 12.52
N ASN A 261 5.29 16.20 11.74
CA ASN A 261 5.04 15.76 10.37
C ASN A 261 4.18 14.49 10.37
N PHE A 262 4.56 13.48 11.15
CA PHE A 262 3.80 12.25 11.26
C PHE A 262 2.46 12.49 11.96
N LEU A 263 2.48 13.22 13.09
CA LEU A 263 1.26 13.54 13.87
C LEU A 263 0.22 14.30 13.03
N GLY A 264 0.65 15.28 12.23
CA GLY A 264 -0.25 16.02 11.34
C GLY A 264 -0.90 15.12 10.28
N GLY A 265 -0.13 14.23 9.67
CA GLY A 265 -0.65 13.25 8.72
C GLY A 265 -1.62 12.25 9.34
N LEU A 266 -1.32 11.77 10.55
CA LEU A 266 -2.18 10.88 11.33
C LEU A 266 -3.50 11.56 11.71
N CYS A 267 -3.46 12.81 12.18
CA CYS A 267 -4.66 13.58 12.50
C CYS A 267 -5.56 13.78 11.27
N SER A 268 -4.95 14.06 10.11
CA SER A 268 -5.67 14.17 8.84
C SER A 268 -6.34 12.85 8.47
N LEU A 269 -5.64 11.72 8.52
CA LEU A 269 -6.22 10.40 8.24
C LEU A 269 -7.39 10.07 9.19
N ILE A 270 -7.23 10.33 10.49
CA ILE A 270 -8.27 10.18 11.51
C ILE A 270 -9.52 10.99 11.12
N LYS A 271 -9.34 12.23 10.68
CA LYS A 271 -10.45 13.08 10.24
C LYS A 271 -11.21 12.44 9.07
N PHE A 272 -10.52 11.97 8.04
CA PHE A 272 -11.19 11.32 6.90
C PHE A 272 -12.00 10.09 7.32
N ILE A 273 -11.43 9.25 8.18
CA ILE A 273 -12.11 8.04 8.68
C ILE A 273 -13.31 8.40 9.56
N SER A 274 -13.17 9.39 10.45
CA SER A 274 -14.26 9.90 11.29
C SER A 274 -15.39 10.52 10.46
N ASP A 275 -15.06 11.28 9.41
CA ASP A 275 -16.04 11.89 8.52
C ASP A 275 -16.84 10.80 7.74
N ILE A 276 -16.20 9.68 7.36
CA ILE A 276 -16.90 8.55 6.74
C ILE A 276 -17.86 7.86 7.71
N LEU A 277 -17.50 7.76 8.98
CA LEU A 277 -18.35 7.16 10.02
C LEU A 277 -19.56 8.03 10.38
N THR A 278 -19.36 9.34 10.48
CA THR A 278 -20.39 10.30 10.89
C THR A 278 -21.30 10.72 9.74
N ALA A 279 -20.78 10.73 8.51
CA ALA A 279 -21.52 11.07 7.31
C ALA A 279 -21.27 10.07 6.15
N PRO A 280 -21.78 8.82 6.27
CA PRO A 280 -21.73 7.85 5.17
C PRO A 280 -22.41 8.41 3.90
N SER A 281 -23.47 9.19 4.11
CA SER A 281 -24.40 9.69 3.09
C SER A 281 -24.14 11.12 2.60
N ASP A 282 -23.17 11.87 3.14
CA ASP A 282 -22.89 13.24 2.67
C ASP A 282 -21.56 13.40 1.93
N CYS A 283 -21.70 13.58 0.61
CA CYS A 283 -20.78 14.30 -0.25
C CYS A 283 -21.53 14.51 -1.57
N ARG A 284 -22.15 15.69 -1.75
CA ARG A 284 -22.48 16.16 -3.09
C ARG A 284 -21.15 16.42 -3.79
N ILE A 285 -20.75 15.53 -4.68
CA ILE A 285 -19.68 15.84 -5.61
C ILE A 285 -20.38 16.60 -6.74
N ASP A 286 -20.30 17.92 -6.72
CA ASP A 286 -20.56 18.70 -7.93
C ASP A 286 -19.40 18.39 -8.89
N ILE A 287 -19.58 17.37 -9.73
CA ILE A 287 -18.65 17.04 -10.80
C ILE A 287 -18.75 18.19 -11.80
N SER A 288 -17.91 19.21 -11.62
CA SER A 288 -17.58 20.14 -12.69
C SER A 288 -16.98 19.31 -13.83
N ALA A 289 -17.76 19.13 -14.89
CA ALA A 289 -17.30 18.50 -16.11
C ALA A 289 -15.99 19.17 -16.56
N LYS A 290 -14.94 18.34 -16.71
CA LYS A 290 -13.56 18.63 -17.15
C LYS A 290 -12.53 18.78 -16.02
N ALA A 291 -11.98 17.64 -15.56
CA ALA A 291 -10.54 17.45 -15.33
C ALA A 291 -10.22 15.96 -15.04
N ASP A 292 -9.55 15.31 -15.99
CA ASP A 292 -8.66 14.14 -15.87
C ASP A 292 -8.85 13.12 -14.72
N GLN A 293 -9.98 12.40 -14.68
CA GLN A 293 -10.08 11.11 -13.96
C GLN A 293 -9.65 9.94 -14.87
N LYS A 294 -8.34 9.73 -15.00
CA LYS A 294 -7.77 8.60 -15.78
C LYS A 294 -7.04 7.56 -14.94
N ASN A 295 -6.80 7.81 -13.65
CA ASN A 295 -5.91 6.97 -12.83
C ASN A 295 -6.59 5.72 -12.22
N LEU A 296 -7.93 5.69 -12.12
CA LEU A 296 -8.66 4.57 -11.51
C LEU A 296 -9.06 3.47 -12.50
N THR A 297 -8.90 3.69 -13.81
CA THR A 297 -9.28 2.75 -14.88
C THR A 297 -8.04 2.13 -15.55
N ALA A 298 -7.34 1.25 -14.84
CA ALA A 298 -6.44 0.28 -15.45
C ALA A 298 -6.13 -0.84 -14.45
N ASP A 299 -6.75 -2.01 -14.62
CA ASP A 299 -6.03 -3.23 -15.00
C ASP A 299 -7.06 -4.35 -15.28
N ASN A 300 -7.29 -4.66 -16.55
CA ASN A 300 -7.90 -5.93 -16.94
C ASN A 300 -6.80 -7.00 -16.83
N GLY A 301 -6.51 -7.41 -15.59
CA GLY A 301 -5.69 -8.58 -15.33
C GLY A 301 -6.48 -9.82 -15.74
N VAL A 302 -6.33 -10.24 -17.01
CA VAL A 302 -6.73 -11.57 -17.46
C VAL A 302 -5.96 -12.58 -16.60
N VAL A 303 -6.68 -13.32 -15.77
CA VAL A 303 -6.17 -14.51 -15.10
C VAL A 303 -5.84 -15.50 -16.21
N ALA A 304 -4.55 -15.71 -16.47
CA ALA A 304 -4.11 -16.83 -17.30
C ALA A 304 -4.29 -18.11 -16.48
N ASP A 305 -5.35 -18.86 -16.78
CA ASP A 305 -5.55 -20.22 -16.32
C ASP A 305 -4.37 -21.10 -16.76
N GLN A 306 -3.50 -21.46 -15.82
CA GLN A 306 -2.61 -22.61 -15.98
C GLN A 306 -3.45 -23.89 -15.80
N LYS A 307 -4.05 -24.37 -16.89
CA LYS A 307 -4.52 -25.75 -17.00
C LYS A 307 -4.02 -26.39 -18.29
N ASN A 308 -3.45 -27.58 -18.10
CA ASN A 308 -3.18 -28.65 -19.07
C ASN A 308 -1.88 -28.56 -19.87
N LEU A 309 -0.78 -28.98 -19.23
CA LEU A 309 0.34 -29.61 -19.93
C LEU A 309 0.05 -31.12 -20.02
N THR A 310 -0.57 -31.55 -21.12
CA THR A 310 -0.59 -32.96 -21.53
C THR A 310 0.17 -33.10 -22.84
N THR A 311 1.22 -33.90 -22.77
CA THR A 311 2.08 -34.35 -23.87
C THR A 311 1.30 -34.97 -25.03
N SER A 312 1.63 -34.61 -26.27
CA SER A 312 1.85 -35.61 -27.34
C SER A 312 2.65 -35.04 -28.51
N LYS A 313 3.49 -35.91 -29.06
CA LYS A 313 4.38 -35.74 -30.22
C LYS A 313 3.59 -35.64 -31.52
N ASN A 314 4.07 -34.81 -32.46
CA ASN A 314 4.43 -35.16 -33.85
C ASN A 314 4.28 -33.95 -34.80
N GLY A 315 5.39 -33.58 -35.44
CA GLY A 315 5.52 -33.53 -36.90
C GLY A 315 4.82 -32.44 -37.73
N VAL A 316 5.68 -31.66 -38.41
CA VAL A 316 5.57 -31.26 -39.84
C VAL A 316 4.82 -29.96 -40.20
N VAL A 317 5.63 -28.95 -40.57
CA VAL A 317 5.65 -28.06 -41.77
C VAL A 317 4.39 -27.30 -42.25
N ALA A 318 4.60 -25.97 -42.40
CA ALA A 318 3.96 -24.96 -43.29
C ALA A 318 2.45 -24.70 -43.07
N ASP A 319 1.85 -23.53 -43.36
CA ASP A 319 2.17 -22.52 -44.36
C ASP A 319 1.49 -21.16 -44.03
N GLN A 320 1.83 -20.15 -44.83
CA GLN A 320 1.45 -18.73 -44.76
C GLN A 320 -0.05 -18.40 -44.84
N LYS A 321 -0.38 -17.19 -44.35
CA LYS A 321 -1.27 -16.13 -44.95
C LYS A 321 -2.37 -15.62 -44.02
N ASN A 322 -2.25 -14.37 -43.58
CA ASN A 322 -3.00 -13.25 -44.19
C ASN A 322 -2.75 -11.92 -43.44
N LEU A 323 -2.27 -10.94 -44.20
CA LEU A 323 -2.24 -9.51 -43.93
C LEU A 323 -3.54 -8.88 -44.44
N THR A 324 -4.10 -7.90 -43.71
CA THR A 324 -4.69 -6.63 -44.20
C THR A 324 -4.81 -5.73 -42.95
N ALA A 325 -3.95 -4.71 -42.76
CA ALA A 325 -3.90 -3.39 -43.38
C ALA A 325 -5.05 -2.45 -42.95
N SER A 326 -4.71 -1.42 -42.17
CA SER A 326 -5.20 -0.04 -42.34
C SER A 326 -4.44 0.90 -41.40
N ASP A 327 -3.47 1.61 -41.97
CA ASP A 327 -2.87 2.81 -41.40
C ASP A 327 -3.80 4.02 -41.65
N ASN A 328 -3.89 4.92 -40.66
CA ASN A 328 -4.24 6.31 -40.89
C ASN A 328 -3.39 7.18 -39.95
N VAL A 329 -2.40 7.85 -40.53
CA VAL A 329 -1.65 8.96 -39.92
C VAL A 329 -1.99 10.21 -40.72
N VAL A 330 -2.46 11.25 -40.03
CA VAL A 330 -2.43 12.62 -40.54
C VAL A 330 -1.66 13.44 -39.51
N ALA A 331 -0.53 13.99 -39.92
CA ALA A 331 0.24 14.99 -39.20
C ALA A 331 0.22 16.28 -40.03
N ASP A 332 0.01 17.39 -39.32
CA ASP A 332 -0.25 18.70 -39.88
C ASP A 332 1.04 19.52 -40.11
N HIS A 333 0.89 20.51 -40.98
CA HIS A 333 1.86 21.39 -41.64
C HIS A 333 2.97 22.05 -40.82
N LYS A 334 4.09 22.37 -41.52
CA LYS A 334 4.56 23.76 -41.71
C LYS A 334 5.60 23.91 -42.83
N ASN A 335 5.22 24.68 -43.86
CA ASN A 335 6.10 25.28 -44.87
C ASN A 335 6.82 26.51 -44.28
N LEU A 336 8.05 26.78 -44.72
CA LEU A 336 8.48 28.11 -45.16
C LEU A 336 9.83 28.01 -45.91
N THR A 337 9.80 28.35 -47.19
CA THR A 337 10.97 28.67 -48.02
C THR A 337 10.93 30.18 -48.28
N VAL A 338 12.06 30.87 -48.12
CA VAL A 338 12.95 31.41 -49.17
C VAL A 338 14.17 31.99 -48.46
#